data_AF-A0A4Y2E054-F1
#
_entry.id   AF-A0A4Y2E054-F1
#
_cell.length_a   1.000
_cell.length_b   1.000
_cell.length_c   1.000
_cell.angle_alpha   90.00
_cell.angle_beta   90.00
_cell.angle_gamma   90.00
#
_symmetry.space_group_name_H-M   'P 1'
#
loop_
_entity.id
_entity.type
_entity.pdbx_description
1 polymer ?
#
loop_
_entity_poly.entity_id
_entity_poly.type
_entity_poly.pdbx_seq_one_letter_code
_entity_poly.pdbx_strand_id
1 'polypeptide(L)'
;MHEFEEMGHMEEVKGECEREISYYIPHQGIYRPEKNTTNLRVVLDASAPSSNEISLNSWQINGGVVQEDIFSILCRFSMYYYIICIILEKMYRMILVNSQQRDLQRILLKNNPDDPVKTYKLNTVIYGTTSAPYLATGHSRRSQQTKEENFL
;
A
#
# COMPACT_ATOMS: atom_id res chain seq x y z
N MET A 1 -11.23 0.80 8.26
CA MET A 1 -10.20 1.80 8.64
C MET A 1 -9.72 1.61 10.07
N HIS A 2 -10.59 1.26 11.02
CA HIS A 2 -10.17 0.90 12.39
C HIS A 2 -8.99 -0.09 12.45
N GLU A 3 -9.04 -1.18 11.66
CA GLU A 3 -7.94 -2.15 11.54
C GLU A 3 -6.59 -1.51 11.12
N PHE A 4 -6.62 -0.47 10.28
CA PHE A 4 -5.39 0.22 9.88
C PHE A 4 -4.81 1.03 11.04
N GLU A 5 -5.65 1.65 11.87
CA GLU A 5 -5.22 2.40 13.06
C GLU A 5 -4.65 1.46 14.12
N GLU A 6 -5.34 0.36 14.43
CA GLU A 6 -4.90 -0.64 15.42
C GLU A 6 -3.53 -1.24 15.09
N MET A 7 -3.26 -1.45 13.80
CA MET A 7 -1.97 -1.98 13.34
C MET A 7 -0.90 -0.91 13.13
N GLY A 8 -1.18 0.36 13.45
CA GLY A 8 -0.25 1.48 13.25
C GLY A 8 0.04 1.80 11.78
N HIS A 9 -0.78 1.29 10.85
CA HIS A 9 -0.65 1.56 9.41
C HIS A 9 -1.26 2.90 9.00
N MET A 10 -2.01 3.54 9.88
CA MET A 10 -2.45 4.92 9.72
C MET A 10 -2.45 5.63 11.07
N GLU A 11 -2.32 6.94 11.03
CA GLU A 11 -2.31 7.78 12.22
C GLU A 11 -3.13 9.06 11.98
N GLU A 12 -3.89 9.47 13.01
CA GLU A 12 -4.67 10.72 12.97
C GLU A 12 -3.73 11.93 12.96
N VAL A 13 -3.97 12.86 12.05
CA VAL A 13 -3.23 14.12 11.99
C VAL A 13 -3.86 15.08 13.01
N LYS A 14 -3.22 15.20 14.18
CA LYS A 14 -3.65 16.10 15.25
C LYS A 14 -2.98 17.46 15.10
N GLY A 15 -3.73 18.48 14.66
CA GLY A 15 -3.29 19.87 14.57
C GLY A 15 -3.66 20.56 13.26
N GLU A 16 -3.81 21.89 13.30
CA GLU A 16 -4.18 22.75 12.17
C GLU A 16 -3.03 23.05 11.19
N CYS A 17 -1.84 22.50 11.40
CA CYS A 17 -0.71 22.71 10.49
C CYS A 17 -0.85 21.81 9.26
N GLU A 18 -1.54 22.30 8.23
CA GLU A 18 -1.33 21.80 6.88
C GLU A 18 0.14 21.99 6.51
N ARG A 19 0.83 20.89 6.18
CA ARG A 19 2.16 20.99 5.62
C ARG A 19 2.03 21.62 4.23
N GLU A 20 3.04 22.39 3.85
CA GLU A 20 3.12 23.05 2.53
C GLU A 20 2.90 22.07 1.36
N ILE A 21 3.30 20.80 1.55
CA ILE A 21 3.09 19.73 0.58
C ILE A 21 2.27 18.62 1.24
N SER A 22 1.02 18.48 0.79
CA SER A 22 0.15 17.37 1.17
C SER A 22 -0.74 16.94 -0.01
N TYR A 23 -1.11 15.66 -0.03
CA TYR A 23 -2.00 15.11 -1.05
C TYR A 23 -3.06 14.24 -0.38
N TYR A 24 -4.32 14.54 -0.68
CA TYR A 24 -5.48 13.81 -0.19
C TYR A 24 -5.92 12.79 -1.24
N ILE A 25 -5.78 11.51 -0.90
CA ILE A 25 -6.15 10.38 -1.74
C ILE A 25 -7.66 10.16 -1.60
N PRO A 26 -8.45 10.31 -2.69
CA PRO A 26 -9.84 9.90 -2.69
C PRO A 26 -9.94 8.40 -2.42
N HIS A 27 -10.94 8.01 -1.63
CA HIS A 27 -11.16 6.61 -1.31
C HIS A 27 -12.63 6.28 -1.30
N GLN A 28 -12.96 5.05 -1.68
CA GLN A 28 -14.33 4.56 -1.76
C GLN A 28 -14.44 3.16 -1.16
N GLY A 29 -15.47 2.96 -0.33
CA GLY A 29 -15.86 1.64 0.15
C GLY A 29 -16.66 0.90 -0.92
N ILE A 30 -16.15 -0.23 -1.39
CA ILE A 30 -16.87 -1.16 -2.25
C ILE A 30 -17.46 -2.26 -1.36
N TYR A 31 -18.76 -2.22 -1.17
CA TYR A 31 -19.51 -3.24 -0.44
C TYR A 31 -19.96 -4.36 -1.39
N ARG A 32 -19.58 -5.60 -1.09
CA ARG A 32 -19.95 -6.81 -1.85
C ARG A 32 -20.37 -7.90 -0.85
N PRO A 33 -21.64 -7.96 -0.45
CA PRO A 33 -22.12 -8.89 0.58
C PRO A 33 -22.01 -10.37 0.18
N GLU A 34 -21.89 -10.66 -1.11
CA GLU A 34 -21.75 -12.02 -1.65
C GLU A 34 -20.36 -12.64 -1.41
N LYS A 35 -19.37 -11.87 -0.91
CA LYS A 35 -18.00 -12.35 -0.68
C LYS A 35 -17.79 -12.82 0.76
N ASN A 36 -17.65 -14.14 0.95
CA ASN A 36 -17.45 -14.77 2.27
C ASN A 36 -16.32 -14.19 3.17
N THR A 37 -15.27 -13.57 2.63
CA THR A 37 -14.09 -13.14 3.43
C THR A 37 -13.99 -11.64 3.67
N THR A 38 -14.48 -10.79 2.76
CA THR A 38 -14.37 -9.32 2.87
C THR A 38 -15.56 -8.65 2.22
N ASN A 39 -16.63 -8.47 3.02
CA ASN A 39 -17.86 -7.81 2.58
C ASN A 39 -17.64 -6.33 2.21
N LEU A 40 -16.64 -5.67 2.78
CA LEU A 40 -16.28 -4.28 2.48
C LEU A 40 -14.79 -4.19 2.13
N ARG A 41 -14.47 -3.53 1.00
CA ARG A 41 -13.09 -3.22 0.60
C ARG A 41 -12.95 -1.74 0.35
N VAL A 42 -11.90 -1.13 0.90
CA VAL A 42 -11.57 0.26 0.60
C VAL A 42 -10.65 0.29 -0.62
N VAL A 43 -11.05 1.08 -1.62
CA VAL A 43 -10.20 1.41 -2.77
C VAL A 43 -9.66 2.81 -2.57
N LEU A 44 -8.35 2.96 -2.72
CA LEU A 44 -7.63 4.23 -2.67
C LEU A 44 -7.25 4.59 -4.11
N ASP A 45 -7.66 5.77 -4.57
CA ASP A 45 -7.37 6.25 -5.92
C ASP A 45 -6.22 7.27 -5.91
N ALA A 46 -5.00 6.78 -6.08
CA ALA A 46 -3.81 7.63 -6.21
C ALA A 46 -3.64 8.23 -7.63
N SER A 47 -4.56 7.93 -8.56
CA SER A 47 -4.56 8.45 -9.93
C SER A 47 -5.46 9.67 -10.10
N ALA A 48 -6.27 9.99 -9.09
CA ALA A 48 -7.12 11.18 -9.10
C ALA A 48 -6.28 12.47 -9.20
N PRO A 49 -6.64 13.42 -10.07
CA PRO A 49 -5.93 14.70 -10.15
C PRO A 49 -6.17 15.53 -8.87
N SER A 50 -5.12 16.22 -8.40
CA SER A 50 -5.25 17.23 -7.36
C SER A 50 -5.73 18.58 -7.93
N SER A 51 -5.77 19.62 -7.09
CA SER A 51 -6.05 21.02 -7.49
C SER A 51 -5.14 21.51 -8.63
N ASN A 52 -3.95 20.93 -8.75
CA ASN A 52 -2.96 21.29 -9.77
C ASN A 52 -3.01 20.34 -10.99
N GLU A 53 -4.11 19.58 -11.15
CA GLU A 53 -4.34 18.61 -12.24
C GLU A 53 -3.35 17.43 -12.31
N ILE A 54 -2.43 17.33 -11.36
CA ILE A 54 -1.44 16.25 -11.30
C ILE A 54 -1.84 15.27 -10.19
N SER A 55 -1.78 13.97 -10.51
CA SER A 55 -2.05 12.88 -9.55
C SER A 55 -0.80 12.48 -8.76
N LEU A 56 -0.97 11.82 -7.62
CA LEU A 56 0.15 11.27 -6.85
C LEU A 56 0.96 10.26 -7.70
N ASN A 57 0.27 9.46 -8.51
CA ASN A 57 0.89 8.49 -9.40
C ASN A 57 1.77 9.12 -10.48
N SER A 58 1.45 10.33 -10.93
CA SER A 58 2.25 11.08 -11.90
C SER A 58 3.56 11.62 -11.30
N TRP A 59 3.57 11.89 -9.98
CA TRP A 59 4.78 12.32 -9.26
C TRP A 59 5.73 11.16 -8.92
N GLN A 60 5.20 9.95 -8.86
CA GLN A 60 5.97 8.78 -8.44
C GLN A 60 6.72 8.14 -9.62
N ILE A 61 7.96 7.73 -9.35
CA ILE A 61 8.73 6.90 -10.26
C ILE A 61 8.32 5.44 -10.05
N ASN A 62 8.06 4.71 -11.14
CA ASN A 62 7.67 3.30 -11.09
C ASN A 62 8.74 2.41 -10.45
N GLY A 63 10.02 2.70 -10.69
CA GLY A 63 11.16 1.92 -10.21
C GLY A 63 11.53 0.74 -11.12
N GLY A 64 10.62 0.35 -12.03
CA GLY A 64 10.86 -0.70 -13.02
C GLY A 64 10.40 -2.09 -12.54
N VAL A 65 10.59 -3.09 -13.40
CA VAL A 65 10.16 -4.46 -13.12
C VAL A 65 11.29 -5.22 -12.43
N VAL A 66 11.09 -5.54 -11.15
CA VAL A 66 11.99 -6.42 -10.36
C VAL A 66 11.56 -7.88 -10.46
N GLN A 67 10.30 -8.13 -10.79
CA GLN A 67 9.74 -9.47 -10.87
C GLN A 67 10.35 -10.22 -12.05
N GLU A 68 10.75 -11.46 -11.81
CA GLU A 68 11.18 -12.35 -12.89
C GLU A 68 10.01 -12.72 -13.78
N ASP A 69 10.32 -12.99 -15.04
CA ASP A 69 9.33 -13.40 -16.01
C ASP A 69 8.55 -14.64 -15.55
N ILE A 70 7.23 -14.60 -15.71
CA ILE A 70 6.33 -15.62 -15.18
C ILE A 70 6.56 -16.98 -15.85
N PHE A 71 6.91 -17.00 -17.13
CA PHE A 71 7.25 -18.24 -17.83
C PHE A 71 8.51 -18.87 -17.22
N SER A 72 9.53 -18.06 -16.95
CA SER A 72 10.74 -18.51 -16.27
C SER A 72 10.46 -19.08 -14.88
N ILE A 73 9.55 -18.46 -14.12
CA ILE A 73 9.10 -18.98 -12.82
C ILE A 73 8.42 -20.34 -12.98
N LEU A 74 7.47 -20.48 -13.93
CA LEU A 74 6.73 -21.72 -14.17
C LEU A 74 7.62 -22.86 -14.66
N CYS A 75 8.61 -22.58 -15.52
CA CYS A 75 9.59 -23.56 -15.96
C CYS A 75 10.38 -24.13 -14.77
N ARG A 76 10.87 -23.28 -13.86
CA ARG A 76 11.58 -23.75 -12.66
C ARG A 76 10.68 -24.54 -11.73
N PHE A 77 9.44 -24.09 -11.52
CA PHE A 77 8.46 -24.83 -10.72
C PHE A 77 8.26 -26.25 -11.27
N SER A 78 8.20 -26.39 -12.60
CA SER A 78 8.00 -27.68 -13.26
C SER A 78 9.19 -28.64 -13.16
N MET A 79 10.37 -28.18 -12.70
CA MET A 79 11.55 -29.03 -12.50
C MET A 79 11.57 -29.74 -11.14
N TYR A 80 10.76 -29.28 -10.18
CA TYR A 80 10.74 -29.84 -8.82
C TYR A 80 9.53 -30.73 -8.61
N TYR A 81 9.74 -31.89 -7.97
CA TYR A 81 8.66 -32.83 -7.65
C TYR A 81 7.77 -32.33 -6.49
N TYR A 82 8.32 -31.50 -5.60
CA TYR A 82 7.61 -30.91 -4.47
C TYR A 82 7.84 -29.40 -4.44
N ILE A 83 6.77 -28.63 -4.23
CA ILE A 83 6.79 -27.16 -4.22
C ILE A 83 6.01 -26.68 -3.00
N ILE A 84 6.56 -25.69 -2.31
CA ILE A 84 5.88 -24.98 -1.23
C ILE A 84 5.54 -23.58 -1.71
N CYS A 85 4.25 -23.25 -1.67
CA CYS A 85 3.73 -21.93 -2.00
C CYS A 85 3.23 -21.24 -0.72
N ILE A 86 3.62 -19.98 -0.54
CA ILE A 86 3.17 -19.16 0.59
C ILE A 86 2.57 -17.88 0.02
N ILE A 87 1.43 -17.46 0.56
CA ILE A 87 0.76 -16.21 0.20
C ILE A 87 1.09 -15.17 1.28
N LEU A 88 1.70 -14.05 0.87
CA LEU A 88 1.94 -12.91 1.76
C LEU A 88 0.69 -12.02 1.79
N GLU A 89 -0.16 -12.24 2.77
CA GLU A 89 -1.29 -11.36 3.01
C GLU A 89 -0.81 -9.95 3.35
N LYS A 90 -1.49 -8.92 2.81
CA LYS A 90 -1.23 -7.50 3.13
C LYS A 90 0.23 -7.06 2.92
N MET A 91 0.94 -7.68 1.98
CA MET A 91 2.37 -7.43 1.72
C MET A 91 2.75 -5.93 1.62
N TYR A 92 1.94 -5.10 0.96
CA TYR A 92 2.18 -3.65 0.87
C TYR A 92 2.21 -2.96 2.24
N ARG A 93 1.36 -3.42 3.18
CA ARG A 93 1.26 -2.86 4.53
C ARG A 93 2.47 -3.21 5.41
N MET A 94 3.32 -4.15 4.99
CA MET A 94 4.55 -4.49 5.72
C MET A 94 5.67 -3.47 5.50
N ILE A 95 5.49 -2.50 4.60
CA ILE A 95 6.53 -1.54 4.23
C ILE A 95 6.13 -0.15 4.72
N LEU A 96 6.91 0.41 5.64
CA LEU A 96 6.72 1.76 6.14
C LEU A 96 7.19 2.79 5.11
N VAL A 97 6.36 3.80 4.88
CA VAL A 97 6.71 4.99 4.12
C VAL A 97 7.52 5.93 5.01
N ASN A 98 8.51 6.59 4.42
CA ASN A 98 9.33 7.59 5.10
C ASN A 98 8.41 8.66 5.73
N SER A 99 8.65 8.98 7.01
CA SER A 99 7.87 9.96 7.78
C SER A 99 7.70 11.32 7.10
N GLN A 100 8.64 11.75 6.27
CA GLN A 100 8.58 12.99 5.51
C GLN A 100 7.60 12.94 4.33
N GLN A 101 7.32 11.75 3.81
CA GLN A 101 6.47 11.54 2.62
C GLN A 101 5.04 11.10 2.97
N ARG A 102 4.76 10.78 4.24
CA ARG A 102 3.43 10.27 4.66
C ARG A 102 2.30 11.25 4.43
N ASP A 103 2.58 12.56 4.41
CA ASP A 103 1.57 13.59 4.13
C ASP A 103 1.15 13.64 2.66
N LEU A 104 1.86 12.94 1.77
CA LEU A 104 1.42 12.68 0.39
C LEU A 104 0.37 11.56 0.33
N GLN A 105 0.11 10.88 1.45
CA GLN A 105 -0.86 9.79 1.55
C GLN A 105 -1.91 10.09 2.62
N ARG A 106 -2.52 11.28 2.55
CA ARG A 106 -3.61 11.65 3.47
C ARG A 106 -4.95 11.14 2.96
N ILE A 107 -5.86 10.87 3.88
CA ILE A 107 -7.25 10.53 3.61
C ILE A 107 -8.13 11.30 4.59
N LEU A 108 -9.34 11.62 4.14
CA LEU A 108 -10.40 12.17 4.99
C LEU A 108 -11.31 11.03 5.43
N LEU A 109 -11.62 10.90 6.70
CA LEU A 109 -12.46 9.81 7.20
C LEU A 109 -13.49 10.33 8.20
N LYS A 110 -14.69 9.77 8.12
CA LYS A 110 -15.74 9.89 9.12
C LYS A 110 -16.09 8.49 9.62
N ASN A 111 -16.22 8.32 10.93
CA ASN A 111 -16.67 7.05 11.51
C ASN A 111 -18.18 6.92 11.42
N ASN A 112 -18.90 7.99 11.78
CA ASN A 112 -20.34 8.12 11.58
C ASN A 112 -20.70 9.32 10.70
N PRO A 113 -21.89 9.35 10.07
CA PRO A 113 -22.33 10.48 9.26
C PRO A 113 -22.28 11.82 10.00
N ASP A 114 -22.63 11.80 11.29
CA ASP A 114 -22.71 12.96 12.18
C ASP A 114 -21.35 13.36 12.78
N ASP A 115 -20.33 12.51 12.65
CA ASP A 115 -19.01 12.81 13.18
C ASP A 115 -18.31 13.90 12.34
N PRO A 116 -17.44 14.71 12.96
CA PRO A 116 -16.58 15.62 12.22
C PRO A 116 -15.65 14.83 11.28
N VAL A 117 -15.35 15.40 10.11
CA VAL A 117 -14.33 14.84 9.23
C VAL A 117 -12.98 14.90 9.93
N LYS A 118 -12.30 13.76 9.99
CA LYS A 118 -10.94 13.65 10.50
C LYS A 118 -9.97 13.39 9.37
N THR A 119 -8.75 13.90 9.53
CA THR A 119 -7.66 13.67 8.59
C THR A 119 -6.73 12.61 9.15
N TYR A 120 -6.41 11.62 8.32
CA TYR A 120 -5.45 10.58 8.64
C TYR A 120 -4.36 10.54 7.58
N LYS A 121 -3.16 10.13 7.98
CA LYS A 121 -2.07 9.80 7.06
C LYS A 121 -1.77 8.31 7.10
N LEU A 122 -1.51 7.73 5.93
CA LEU A 122 -1.18 6.32 5.76
C LEU A 122 0.33 6.14 5.94
N ASN A 123 0.71 5.32 6.91
CA ASN A 123 2.09 5.08 7.31
C ASN A 123 2.80 4.05 6.43
N THR A 124 2.05 3.23 5.70
CA THR A 124 2.58 2.12 4.90
C THR A 124 2.38 2.36 3.41
N VAL A 125 3.09 1.58 2.58
CA VAL A 125 2.81 1.53 1.15
C VAL A 125 1.38 1.06 0.93
N ILE A 126 0.67 1.74 0.05
CA ILE A 126 -0.71 1.42 -0.31
C ILE A 126 -0.78 0.84 -1.71
N TYR A 127 -1.75 -0.05 -1.92
CA TYR A 127 -2.08 -0.51 -3.26
C TYR A 127 -2.63 0.64 -4.11
N GLY A 128 -2.37 0.60 -5.42
CA GLY A 128 -2.83 1.62 -6.37
C GLY A 128 -1.83 2.75 -6.63
N THR A 129 -0.70 2.76 -5.92
CA THR A 129 0.40 3.72 -6.19
C THR A 129 1.38 3.19 -7.24
N THR A 130 1.92 4.09 -8.08
CA THR A 130 2.82 3.73 -9.20
C THR A 130 4.05 2.94 -8.76
N SER A 131 4.63 3.27 -7.60
CA SER A 131 5.85 2.64 -7.09
C SER A 131 5.59 1.40 -6.22
N ALA A 132 4.34 1.12 -5.83
CA ALA A 132 4.02 0.04 -4.89
C ALA A 132 4.51 -1.35 -5.34
N PRO A 133 4.33 -1.79 -6.60
CA PRO A 133 4.81 -3.11 -7.04
C PRO A 133 6.33 -3.26 -6.91
N TYR A 134 7.07 -2.21 -7.30
CA TYR A 134 8.53 -2.18 -7.19
C TYR A 134 8.98 -2.26 -5.73
N LEU A 135 8.40 -1.42 -4.87
CA LEU A 135 8.73 -1.39 -3.45
C LEU A 135 8.44 -2.73 -2.77
N ALA A 136 7.30 -3.34 -3.05
CA ALA A 136 6.90 -4.60 -2.43
C ALA A 136 7.77 -5.79 -2.88
N THR A 137 8.04 -5.89 -4.17
CA THR A 137 8.86 -6.97 -4.73
C THR A 137 10.33 -6.80 -4.33
N GLY A 138 10.85 -5.57 -4.39
CA GLY A 138 12.22 -5.25 -3.98
C GLY A 138 12.47 -5.51 -2.50
N HIS A 139 11.52 -5.15 -1.63
CA HIS A 139 11.61 -5.45 -0.20
C HIS A 139 11.61 -6.95 0.09
N SER A 140 10.75 -7.72 -0.59
CA SER A 140 10.68 -9.17 -0.44
C SER A 140 11.98 -9.85 -0.88
N ARG A 141 12.54 -9.45 -2.02
CA ARG A 141 13.81 -9.98 -2.53
C ARG A 141 14.98 -9.68 -1.60
N ARG A 142 15.09 -8.44 -1.09
CA ARG A 142 16.13 -8.07 -0.11
C ARG A 142 16.01 -8.87 1.18
N SER A 143 14.78 -9.07 1.67
CA SER A 143 14.53 -9.85 2.89
C SER A 143 14.93 -11.32 2.74
N GLN A 144 14.86 -11.88 1.53
CA GLN A 144 15.36 -13.24 1.24
C GLN A 144 16.90 -13.28 1.27
N GLN A 145 17.56 -12.34 0.59
CA GLN A 145 19.03 -12.26 0.53
C GLN A 145 19.66 -12.07 1.93
N THR A 146 19.13 -11.16 2.74
CA THR A 146 19.64 -10.93 4.10
C THR A 146 19.48 -12.15 5.00
N LYS A 147 18.46 -12.99 4.78
CA LYS A 147 18.35 -14.25 5.53
C LYS A 147 19.44 -15.23 5.11
N GLU A 148 19.66 -15.41 3.82
CA GLU A 148 20.71 -16.31 3.30
C GLU A 148 22.11 -15.93 3.84
N GLU A 149 22.41 -14.64 3.96
CA GLU A 149 23.68 -14.15 4.53
C GLU A 149 23.83 -14.39 6.05
N ASN A 150 22.73 -14.42 6.81
CA ASN A 150 22.75 -14.64 8.27
C ASN A 150 22.72 -16.12 8.68
N PHE A 151 22.53 -17.04 7.73
CA PHE A 151 22.58 -18.49 7.95
C PHE A 151 23.91 -19.13 7.49
N LEU A 152 24.87 -18.32 7.02
CA LEU A 152 26.24 -18.69 6.71
C LEU A 152 27.20 -18.10 7.76
#